data_AF-A0AAN8KSI4-F1
#
_entry.id   AF-A0AAN8KSI4-F1
#
_cell.length_a   1.000
_cell.length_b   1.000
_cell.length_c   1.000
_cell.angle_alpha   90.00
_cell.angle_beta   90.00
_cell.angle_gamma   90.00
#
_symmetry.space_group_name_H-M   'P 1'
#
loop_
_entity.id
_entity.type
_entity.pdbx_description
1 polymer ?
#
loop_
_entity_poly.entity_id
_entity_poly.type
_entity_poly.pdbx_seq_one_letter_code
_entity_poly.pdbx_strand_id
1 'polypeptide(L)'
;MEGLTLTLLLLCLSGTLSEDAGEDNLNDIMVQIQPEQGQDIESEVLLKQNQAPSLAETNGSCQPEMCNLLRHLGAMEARLTTAENQVEELSNMKATVTLLQRETEVQAAELRAMETKLSTSESLMKSMKRENEVQERKLQVLSFRANATEFRVEQQQILLDELRRQNEDRPKIAFSAALGGDGHIPPSERETNLAFSNVFTNVGDAYNPASGVFNAPVKGVYYFSFSSFAYSQHNVCISLFKNNMRMLSACDHHSEHDNSDSSGNGGTLHLE
;
A
#
# COMPACT_ATOMS: atom_id res chain seq x y z
N MET A 1 45.19 31.16 -50.20
CA MET A 1 44.87 30.94 -48.77
C MET A 1 44.40 29.50 -48.68
N GLU A 2 45.29 28.62 -48.25
CA GLU A 2 45.13 27.17 -48.34
C GLU A 2 45.16 26.63 -46.91
N GLY A 3 44.00 26.28 -46.35
CA GLY A 3 43.85 25.84 -44.96
C GLY A 3 43.23 24.46 -44.87
N LEU A 4 43.84 23.55 -44.09
CA LEU A 4 43.35 22.20 -43.86
C LEU A 4 42.31 22.23 -42.72
N THR A 5 41.02 22.18 -43.04
CA THR A 5 39.96 22.27 -42.02
C THR A 5 39.71 20.90 -41.37
N LEU A 6 40.56 20.55 -40.41
CA LEU A 6 40.58 19.25 -39.74
C LEU A 6 39.57 19.19 -38.58
N THR A 7 38.56 18.31 -38.65
CA THR A 7 37.50 18.19 -37.63
C THR A 7 37.46 16.79 -37.01
N LEU A 8 37.67 16.71 -35.69
CA LEU A 8 37.62 15.46 -34.91
C LEU A 8 36.31 15.40 -34.10
N LEU A 9 35.27 14.79 -34.67
CA LEU A 9 33.94 14.68 -34.03
C LEU A 9 33.78 13.29 -33.41
N LEU A 10 33.66 13.24 -32.07
CA LEU A 10 33.68 11.99 -31.30
C LEU A 10 32.44 11.85 -30.40
N LEU A 11 31.76 10.71 -30.49
CA LEU A 11 30.57 10.39 -29.69
C LEU A 11 30.85 9.21 -28.75
N CYS A 12 31.22 9.51 -27.50
CA CYS A 12 31.33 8.52 -26.43
C CYS A 12 29.95 8.24 -25.82
N LEU A 13 29.18 7.33 -26.42
CA LEU A 13 27.89 6.88 -25.89
C LEU A 13 28.08 5.94 -24.68
N SER A 14 28.09 6.53 -23.48
CA SER A 14 28.00 5.82 -22.19
C SER A 14 26.95 6.48 -21.28
N GLY A 15 25.67 6.29 -21.62
CA GLY A 15 24.55 6.82 -20.86
C GLY A 15 23.30 5.95 -20.94
N THR A 16 22.83 5.48 -19.78
CA THR A 16 21.50 4.90 -19.59
C THR A 16 20.64 5.90 -18.82
N LEU A 17 19.61 6.45 -19.44
CA LEU A 17 18.60 7.22 -18.71
C LEU A 17 17.58 6.27 -18.08
N SER A 18 17.29 6.51 -16.80
CA SER A 18 16.12 5.97 -16.12
C SER A 18 15.82 6.90 -14.95
N GLU A 19 14.67 7.59 -15.02
CA GLU A 19 13.91 7.96 -13.84
C GLU A 19 12.45 8.20 -14.24
N ASP A 20 11.55 7.73 -13.39
CA ASP A 20 10.10 7.81 -13.50
C ASP A 20 9.61 8.57 -12.26
N ALA A 21 8.61 9.44 -12.42
CA ALA A 21 8.17 10.35 -11.38
C ALA A 21 6.66 10.58 -11.48
N GLY A 22 5.91 9.79 -10.72
CA GLY A 22 4.45 9.88 -10.60
C GLY A 22 3.96 11.07 -9.75
N GLU A 23 2.65 11.15 -9.62
CA GLU A 23 1.91 12.25 -8.99
C GLU A 23 1.96 12.20 -7.46
N ASP A 24 1.97 13.38 -6.82
CA ASP A 24 1.72 13.51 -5.38
C ASP A 24 1.00 14.84 -5.07
N ASN A 25 -0.35 14.81 -5.02
CA ASN A 25 -1.17 15.87 -4.40
C ASN A 25 -2.65 15.45 -4.21
N LEU A 26 -2.93 14.69 -3.16
CA LEU A 26 -4.28 14.41 -2.68
C LEU A 26 -4.35 14.74 -1.18
N ASN A 27 -5.18 15.74 -0.82
CA ASN A 27 -5.33 16.19 0.56
C ASN A 27 -6.53 15.48 1.21
N ASP A 28 -6.29 14.75 2.29
CA ASP A 28 -7.33 14.16 3.15
C ASP A 28 -8.18 15.23 3.88
N ILE A 29 -9.38 14.84 4.31
CA ILE A 29 -9.95 15.16 5.64
C ILE A 29 -11.16 14.25 5.94
N MET A 30 -11.36 13.88 7.21
CA MET A 30 -12.22 12.77 7.62
C MET A 30 -13.60 13.15 8.20
N VAL A 31 -14.44 12.12 8.41
CA VAL A 31 -15.80 12.15 8.98
C VAL A 31 -15.79 12.01 10.51
N GLN A 32 -16.79 12.58 11.20
CA GLN A 32 -17.06 12.33 12.62
C GLN A 32 -18.57 12.32 12.92
N ILE A 33 -19.03 11.56 13.94
CA ILE A 33 -20.45 11.28 14.26
C ILE A 33 -20.63 11.05 15.78
N GLN A 34 -21.88 11.13 16.29
CA GLN A 34 -22.39 10.64 17.60
C GLN A 34 -22.18 11.59 18.81
N PRO A 35 -22.93 11.47 19.94
CA PRO A 35 -23.87 10.39 20.32
C PRO A 35 -25.30 10.83 20.75
N GLU A 36 -25.99 9.92 21.46
CA GLU A 36 -27.41 9.87 21.85
C GLU A 36 -27.78 10.71 23.09
N GLN A 37 -29.09 10.80 23.39
CA GLN A 37 -29.64 10.75 24.75
C GLN A 37 -31.13 10.36 24.76
N GLY A 38 -31.61 9.76 25.85
CA GLY A 38 -33.02 9.42 26.11
C GLY A 38 -33.26 9.04 27.57
N GLN A 39 -34.53 9.00 28.03
CA GLN A 39 -34.91 8.60 29.41
C GLN A 39 -36.42 8.35 29.57
N ASP A 40 -36.79 7.55 30.58
CA ASP A 40 -38.14 7.17 31.02
C ASP A 40 -38.78 8.24 31.98
N ILE A 41 -39.89 8.11 32.73
CA ILE A 41 -40.76 7.00 33.24
C ILE A 41 -42.24 7.52 33.29
N GLU A 42 -43.29 7.01 33.98
CA GLU A 42 -43.47 6.04 35.08
C GLU A 42 -44.83 5.26 34.99
N SER A 43 -45.55 5.04 36.11
CA SER A 43 -46.73 4.16 36.30
C SER A 43 -47.93 4.88 36.96
N GLU A 44 -49.13 4.27 37.00
CA GLU A 44 -49.82 3.91 38.28
C GLU A 44 -51.11 3.05 38.11
N VAL A 45 -51.73 2.63 39.23
CA VAL A 45 -52.82 1.61 39.34
C VAL A 45 -53.86 2.00 40.42
N LEU A 46 -55.14 1.62 40.27
CA LEU A 46 -56.11 1.57 41.39
C LEU A 46 -57.17 0.44 41.26
N LEU A 47 -58.13 0.35 42.21
CA LEU A 47 -58.55 -0.93 42.80
C LEU A 47 -60.09 -1.12 43.00
N LYS A 48 -60.57 -2.36 42.77
CA LYS A 48 -61.75 -3.11 43.33
C LYS A 48 -63.01 -2.38 43.86
N GLN A 49 -64.19 -2.98 43.58
CA GLN A 49 -65.17 -3.34 44.64
C GLN A 49 -66.20 -4.41 44.21
N ASN A 50 -66.74 -5.15 45.19
CA ASN A 50 -67.80 -6.17 45.07
C ASN A 50 -68.91 -5.91 46.12
N GLN A 51 -70.15 -6.38 45.88
CA GLN A 51 -71.17 -6.48 46.94
C GLN A 51 -72.29 -7.50 46.60
N ALA A 52 -72.92 -8.07 47.62
CA ALA A 52 -74.08 -8.97 47.54
C ALA A 52 -75.04 -8.75 48.74
N PRO A 53 -76.34 -9.11 48.65
CA PRO A 53 -77.38 -8.68 49.60
C PRO A 53 -77.84 -9.76 50.61
N SER A 54 -78.75 -9.38 51.52
CA SER A 54 -79.40 -10.24 52.52
C SER A 54 -80.93 -10.16 52.47
N LEU A 55 -81.63 -11.25 52.79
CA LEU A 55 -83.09 -11.33 52.92
C LEU A 55 -83.53 -11.52 54.40
N ALA A 56 -84.83 -11.35 54.66
CA ALA A 56 -85.45 -11.45 55.98
C ALA A 56 -86.77 -12.27 55.92
N GLU A 57 -87.25 -12.75 57.07
CA GLU A 57 -88.17 -13.89 57.16
C GLU A 57 -89.29 -13.77 58.21
N THR A 58 -90.23 -14.74 58.18
CA THR A 58 -91.34 -15.00 59.12
C THR A 58 -92.58 -14.06 58.99
N ASN A 59 -93.79 -14.45 59.41
CA ASN A 59 -94.16 -15.50 60.37
C ASN A 59 -95.53 -16.16 60.11
N GLY A 60 -95.69 -17.43 60.54
CA GLY A 60 -96.94 -18.20 60.50
C GLY A 60 -96.89 -19.41 61.44
N SER A 61 -97.98 -19.71 62.16
CA SER A 61 -97.99 -20.69 63.27
C SER A 61 -98.15 -22.16 62.83
N CYS A 62 -97.54 -23.08 63.56
CA CYS A 62 -97.68 -24.53 63.37
C CYS A 62 -97.84 -25.31 64.70
N GLN A 63 -98.24 -26.58 64.61
CA GLN A 63 -98.43 -27.49 65.77
C GLN A 63 -97.11 -28.13 66.25
N PRO A 64 -97.05 -28.73 67.47
CA PRO A 64 -95.78 -29.01 68.15
C PRO A 64 -94.74 -29.87 67.40
N GLU A 65 -95.14 -30.97 66.78
CA GLU A 65 -94.22 -31.80 65.99
C GLU A 65 -93.78 -31.08 64.70
N MET A 66 -94.73 -30.39 64.05
CA MET A 66 -94.49 -29.59 62.84
C MET A 66 -93.50 -28.45 63.11
N CYS A 67 -93.55 -27.79 64.26
CA CYS A 67 -92.61 -26.74 64.65
C CYS A 67 -91.18 -27.25 64.90
N ASN A 68 -91.02 -28.45 65.46
CA ASN A 68 -89.70 -29.08 65.55
C ASN A 68 -89.15 -29.46 64.18
N LEU A 69 -90.02 -29.94 63.27
CA LEU A 69 -89.66 -30.25 61.89
C LEU A 69 -89.22 -28.99 61.13
N LEU A 70 -90.00 -27.91 61.21
CA LEU A 70 -89.72 -26.60 60.59
C LEU A 70 -88.42 -25.99 61.12
N ARG A 71 -88.17 -26.05 62.43
CA ARG A 71 -86.90 -25.58 63.03
C ARG A 71 -85.70 -26.40 62.54
N HIS A 72 -85.87 -27.71 62.33
CA HIS A 72 -84.83 -28.53 61.70
C HIS A 72 -84.68 -28.23 60.20
N LEU A 73 -85.75 -27.86 59.49
CA LEU A 73 -85.72 -27.42 58.10
C LEU A 73 -84.90 -26.13 57.94
N GLY A 74 -85.25 -25.06 58.67
CA GLY A 74 -84.51 -23.80 58.63
C GLY A 74 -83.04 -23.93 59.09
N ALA A 75 -82.76 -24.80 60.06
CA ALA A 75 -81.39 -25.13 60.46
C ALA A 75 -80.62 -25.98 59.42
N MET A 76 -81.33 -26.68 58.52
CA MET A 76 -80.76 -27.40 57.38
C MET A 76 -80.52 -26.45 56.19
N GLU A 77 -81.45 -25.53 55.95
CA GLU A 77 -81.42 -24.48 54.92
C GLU A 77 -80.30 -23.45 55.19
N ALA A 78 -80.14 -23.00 56.44
CA ALA A 78 -79.00 -22.17 56.85
C ALA A 78 -77.63 -22.89 56.70
N ARG A 79 -77.61 -24.23 56.77
CA ARG A 79 -76.40 -25.04 56.51
C ARG A 79 -76.19 -25.32 55.03
N LEU A 80 -77.26 -25.41 54.24
CA LEU A 80 -77.22 -25.53 52.79
C LEU A 80 -76.64 -24.25 52.17
N THR A 81 -77.21 -23.08 52.49
CA THR A 81 -76.68 -21.77 52.05
C THR A 81 -75.23 -21.52 52.49
N THR A 82 -74.85 -21.97 53.69
CA THR A 82 -73.43 -21.93 54.13
C THR A 82 -72.53 -22.83 53.27
N ALA A 83 -73.00 -24.03 52.92
CA ALA A 83 -72.25 -24.96 52.06
C ALA A 83 -72.18 -24.48 50.61
N GLU A 84 -73.23 -23.86 50.08
CA GLU A 84 -73.28 -23.25 48.74
C GLU A 84 -72.25 -22.13 48.61
N ASN A 85 -72.21 -21.21 49.59
CA ASN A 85 -71.18 -20.16 49.67
C ASN A 85 -69.76 -20.74 49.71
N GLN A 86 -69.52 -21.79 50.51
CA GLN A 86 -68.22 -22.46 50.58
C GLN A 86 -67.82 -23.18 49.26
N VAL A 87 -68.79 -23.71 48.52
CA VAL A 87 -68.57 -24.30 47.19
C VAL A 87 -68.22 -23.21 46.17
N GLU A 88 -68.81 -22.02 46.25
CA GLU A 88 -68.46 -20.89 45.39
C GLU A 88 -67.07 -20.31 45.74
N GLU A 89 -66.71 -20.17 47.02
CA GLU A 89 -65.35 -19.83 47.42
C GLU A 89 -64.32 -20.86 46.93
N LEU A 90 -64.61 -22.16 47.04
CA LEU A 90 -63.78 -23.23 46.50
C LEU A 90 -63.66 -23.17 44.97
N SER A 91 -64.72 -22.80 44.26
CA SER A 91 -64.71 -22.60 42.80
C SER A 91 -63.79 -21.44 42.41
N ASN A 92 -63.91 -20.30 43.08
CA ASN A 92 -63.09 -19.11 42.86
C ASN A 92 -61.61 -19.36 43.23
N MET A 93 -61.35 -20.07 44.33
CA MET A 93 -60.00 -20.48 44.73
C MET A 93 -59.38 -21.44 43.70
N LYS A 94 -60.14 -22.42 43.21
CA LYS A 94 -59.71 -23.34 42.14
C LYS A 94 -59.40 -22.62 40.83
N ALA A 95 -60.20 -21.62 40.44
CA ALA A 95 -59.92 -20.76 39.30
C ALA A 95 -58.59 -20.00 39.50
N THR A 96 -58.36 -19.43 40.69
CA THR A 96 -57.11 -18.74 41.03
C THR A 96 -55.89 -19.67 40.99
N VAL A 97 -55.99 -20.88 41.56
CA VAL A 97 -54.91 -21.89 41.53
C VAL A 97 -54.58 -22.32 40.10
N THR A 98 -55.58 -22.53 39.23
CA THR A 98 -55.35 -22.86 37.82
C THR A 98 -54.78 -21.72 36.98
N LEU A 99 -54.86 -20.47 37.46
CA LEU A 99 -54.16 -19.33 36.86
C LEU A 99 -52.70 -19.26 37.32
N LEU A 100 -52.45 -19.32 38.64
CA LEU A 100 -51.09 -19.36 39.21
C LEU A 100 -50.26 -20.56 38.68
N GLN A 101 -50.90 -21.70 38.43
CA GLN A 101 -50.23 -22.85 37.84
C GLN A 101 -49.81 -22.61 36.38
N ARG A 102 -50.59 -21.86 35.59
CA ARG A 102 -50.19 -21.43 34.24
C ARG A 102 -49.06 -20.41 34.28
N GLU A 103 -49.10 -19.45 35.21
CA GLU A 103 -48.03 -18.45 35.37
C GLU A 103 -46.70 -19.11 35.75
N THR A 104 -46.71 -20.09 36.65
CA THR A 104 -45.50 -20.86 37.00
C THR A 104 -45.02 -21.78 35.88
N GLU A 105 -45.92 -22.36 35.08
CA GLU A 105 -45.55 -23.08 33.85
C GLU A 105 -44.89 -22.16 32.79
N VAL A 106 -45.39 -20.92 32.64
CA VAL A 106 -44.79 -19.89 31.76
C VAL A 106 -43.42 -19.45 32.27
N GLN A 107 -43.29 -19.09 33.54
CA GLN A 107 -42.00 -18.70 34.13
C GLN A 107 -40.95 -19.83 34.03
N ALA A 108 -41.36 -21.09 34.20
CA ALA A 108 -40.48 -22.24 34.01
C ALA A 108 -40.06 -22.45 32.53
N ALA A 109 -40.88 -22.03 31.56
CA ALA A 109 -40.50 -22.01 30.15
C ALA A 109 -39.54 -20.86 29.83
N GLU A 110 -39.77 -19.66 30.38
CA GLU A 110 -38.89 -18.50 30.23
C GLU A 110 -37.50 -18.72 30.84
N LEU A 111 -37.42 -19.34 32.02
CA LEU A 111 -36.16 -19.73 32.65
C LEU A 111 -35.34 -20.67 31.76
N ARG A 112 -35.95 -21.69 31.16
CA ARG A 112 -35.29 -22.60 30.19
C ARG A 112 -34.85 -21.86 28.92
N ALA A 113 -35.64 -20.90 28.45
CA ALA A 113 -35.29 -20.04 27.32
C ALA A 113 -34.12 -19.08 27.64
N MET A 114 -33.97 -18.66 28.91
CA MET A 114 -32.84 -17.86 29.38
C MET A 114 -31.57 -18.71 29.55
N GLU A 115 -31.69 -19.91 30.15
CA GLU A 115 -30.58 -20.85 30.35
C GLU A 115 -29.96 -21.30 29.01
N THR A 116 -30.78 -21.58 28.00
CA THR A 116 -30.31 -21.90 26.65
C THR A 116 -29.67 -20.71 25.93
N LYS A 117 -30.17 -19.47 26.13
CA LYS A 117 -29.51 -18.24 25.66
C LYS A 117 -28.16 -17.99 26.35
N LEU A 118 -28.05 -18.28 27.65
CA LEU A 118 -26.79 -18.16 28.39
C LEU A 118 -25.75 -19.17 27.89
N SER A 119 -26.13 -20.45 27.75
CA SER A 119 -25.26 -21.52 27.24
C SER A 119 -24.75 -21.26 25.81
N THR A 120 -25.61 -20.71 24.94
CA THR A 120 -25.20 -20.30 23.59
C THR A 120 -24.31 -19.06 23.59
N SER A 121 -24.58 -18.07 24.44
CA SER A 121 -23.73 -16.88 24.62
C SER A 121 -22.32 -17.25 25.15
N GLU A 122 -22.23 -18.12 26.16
CA GLU A 122 -20.96 -18.67 26.64
C GLU A 122 -20.19 -19.38 25.52
N SER A 123 -20.89 -20.15 24.69
CA SER A 123 -20.27 -20.90 23.60
C SER A 123 -19.71 -19.97 22.52
N LEU A 124 -20.41 -18.88 22.21
CA LEU A 124 -19.94 -17.83 21.31
C LEU A 124 -18.73 -17.09 21.89
N MET A 125 -18.76 -16.72 23.18
CA MET A 125 -17.63 -16.08 23.87
C MET A 125 -16.38 -16.98 23.88
N LYS A 126 -16.56 -18.30 24.03
CA LYS A 126 -15.48 -19.29 23.93
C LYS A 126 -14.93 -19.45 22.50
N SER A 127 -15.68 -19.10 21.45
CA SER A 127 -15.16 -19.01 20.08
C SER A 127 -14.39 -17.70 19.87
N MET A 128 -15.02 -16.58 20.18
CA MET A 128 -14.45 -15.24 20.04
C MET A 128 -13.10 -15.09 20.76
N LYS A 129 -12.95 -15.66 21.96
CA LYS A 129 -11.67 -15.68 22.67
C LYS A 129 -10.57 -16.41 21.88
N ARG A 130 -10.87 -17.57 21.28
CA ARG A 130 -9.91 -18.33 20.46
C ARG A 130 -9.55 -17.57 19.18
N GLU A 131 -10.50 -16.86 18.59
CA GLU A 131 -10.26 -16.02 17.42
C GLU A 131 -9.33 -14.85 17.76
N ASN A 132 -9.50 -14.20 18.91
CA ASN A 132 -8.59 -13.17 19.43
C ASN A 132 -7.17 -13.75 19.67
N GLU A 133 -7.04 -14.90 20.35
CA GLU A 133 -5.76 -15.58 20.56
C GLU A 133 -5.05 -15.96 19.23
N VAL A 134 -5.82 -16.20 18.15
CA VAL A 134 -5.29 -16.43 16.79
C VAL A 134 -4.92 -15.11 16.09
N GLN A 135 -5.67 -14.03 16.31
CA GLN A 135 -5.34 -12.70 15.78
C GLN A 135 -4.06 -12.14 16.41
N GLU A 136 -3.88 -12.25 17.73
CA GLU A 136 -2.66 -11.84 18.44
C GLU A 136 -1.41 -12.54 17.86
N ARG A 137 -1.48 -13.86 17.64
CA ARG A 137 -0.40 -14.64 17.02
C ARG A 137 -0.13 -14.21 15.56
N LYS A 138 -1.18 -13.88 14.79
CA LYS A 138 -1.02 -13.32 13.44
C LYS A 138 -0.32 -11.97 13.48
N LEU A 139 -0.68 -11.09 14.41
CA LEU A 139 -0.04 -9.78 14.59
C LEU A 139 1.44 -9.91 14.96
N GLN A 140 1.80 -10.83 15.86
CA GLN A 140 3.20 -11.13 16.19
C GLN A 140 3.99 -11.61 14.96
N VAL A 141 3.44 -12.52 14.16
CA VAL A 141 4.08 -13.00 12.92
C VAL A 141 4.18 -11.90 11.86
N LEU A 142 3.18 -11.02 11.74
CA LEU A 142 3.22 -9.88 10.83
C LEU A 142 4.25 -8.83 11.26
N SER A 143 4.35 -8.52 12.55
CA SER A 143 5.39 -7.64 13.09
C SER A 143 6.79 -8.20 12.82
N PHE A 144 7.05 -9.47 13.14
CA PHE A 144 8.35 -10.09 12.83
C PHE A 144 8.68 -10.03 11.33
N ARG A 145 7.69 -10.27 10.46
CA ARG A 145 7.86 -10.14 9.00
C ARG A 145 8.13 -8.71 8.56
N ALA A 146 7.47 -7.71 9.16
CA ALA A 146 7.66 -6.30 8.83
C ALA A 146 9.10 -5.85 9.13
N ASN A 147 9.58 -6.09 10.34
CA ASN A 147 10.96 -5.77 10.76
C ASN A 147 11.99 -6.52 9.87
N ALA A 148 11.71 -7.77 9.48
CA ALA A 148 12.56 -8.54 8.58
C ALA A 148 12.55 -8.03 7.12
N THR A 149 11.47 -7.38 6.67
CA THR A 149 11.45 -6.68 5.37
C THR A 149 12.10 -5.30 5.43
N GLU A 150 11.92 -4.56 6.52
CA GLU A 150 12.55 -3.26 6.80
C GLU A 150 14.08 -3.38 6.74
N PHE A 151 14.66 -4.29 7.53
CA PHE A 151 16.09 -4.58 7.50
C PHE A 151 16.60 -4.97 6.08
N ARG A 152 15.80 -5.71 5.30
CA ARG A 152 16.18 -6.05 3.92
C ARG A 152 16.17 -4.84 3.00
N VAL A 153 15.23 -3.91 3.17
CA VAL A 153 15.20 -2.64 2.41
C VAL A 153 16.40 -1.76 2.78
N GLU A 154 16.76 -1.65 4.07
CA GLU A 154 17.97 -0.94 4.50
C GLU A 154 19.24 -1.51 3.85
N GLN A 155 19.42 -2.83 3.86
CA GLN A 155 20.57 -3.49 3.23
C GLN A 155 20.59 -3.31 1.71
N GLN A 156 19.41 -3.30 1.05
CA GLN A 156 19.32 -3.00 -0.37
C GLN A 156 19.63 -1.53 -0.68
N GLN A 157 19.24 -0.59 0.17
CA GLN A 157 19.53 0.84 0.00
C GLN A 157 21.05 1.10 0.10
N ILE A 158 21.72 0.53 1.11
CA ILE A 158 23.19 0.62 1.25
C ILE A 158 23.91 0.10 0.00
N LEU A 159 23.46 -1.04 -0.56
CA LEU A 159 24.03 -1.60 -1.78
C LEU A 159 23.76 -0.73 -3.03
N LEU A 160 22.59 -0.10 -3.12
CA LEU A 160 22.25 0.82 -4.22
C LEU A 160 23.09 2.10 -4.16
N ASP A 161 23.31 2.67 -2.99
CA ASP A 161 24.09 3.91 -2.85
C ASP A 161 25.59 3.67 -3.03
N GLU A 162 26.11 2.49 -2.66
CA GLU A 162 27.45 2.05 -3.03
C GLU A 162 27.58 1.87 -4.56
N LEU A 163 26.61 1.22 -5.22
CA LEU A 163 26.61 1.04 -6.67
C LEU A 163 26.49 2.38 -7.43
N ARG A 164 25.72 3.34 -6.89
CA ARG A 164 25.64 4.71 -7.40
C ARG A 164 27.00 5.41 -7.35
N ARG A 165 27.67 5.42 -6.19
CA ARG A 165 29.02 5.98 -6.02
C ARG A 165 30.02 5.34 -6.98
N GLN A 166 30.05 4.01 -7.05
CA GLN A 166 30.92 3.29 -7.99
C GLN A 166 30.64 3.62 -9.47
N ASN A 167 29.45 4.13 -9.82
CA ASN A 167 29.14 4.58 -11.17
C ASN A 167 29.36 6.09 -11.39
N GLU A 168 29.35 6.90 -10.33
CA GLU A 168 29.72 8.31 -10.35
C GLU A 168 31.24 8.51 -10.41
N ASP A 169 31.99 7.73 -9.61
CA ASP A 169 33.46 7.73 -9.54
C ASP A 169 34.15 7.16 -10.79
N ARG A 170 33.39 6.53 -11.72
CA ARG A 170 33.93 6.03 -12.99
C ARG A 170 34.34 7.20 -13.88
N PRO A 171 35.62 7.29 -14.30
CA PRO A 171 36.11 8.42 -15.08
C PRO A 171 35.40 8.47 -16.44
N LYS A 172 34.67 9.57 -16.66
CA LYS A 172 34.01 9.89 -17.93
C LYS A 172 35.07 10.53 -18.83
N ILE A 173 35.33 9.91 -19.98
CA ILE A 173 36.46 10.28 -20.85
C ILE A 173 35.93 10.50 -22.26
N ALA A 174 36.08 11.72 -22.78
CA ALA A 174 35.67 12.08 -24.14
C ALA A 174 36.41 13.36 -24.59
N PHE A 175 36.94 13.37 -25.80
CA PHE A 175 37.57 14.57 -26.37
C PHE A 175 37.14 14.83 -27.82
N SER A 176 37.14 16.09 -28.22
CA SER A 176 36.86 16.54 -29.58
C SER A 176 37.62 17.84 -29.84
N ALA A 177 38.27 17.93 -30.99
CA ALA A 177 39.19 19.03 -31.31
C ALA A 177 39.31 19.26 -32.83
N ALA A 178 39.91 20.39 -33.20
CA ALA A 178 40.29 20.77 -34.55
C ALA A 178 41.71 21.35 -34.56
N LEU A 179 42.30 21.52 -35.74
CA LEU A 179 43.48 22.38 -35.86
C LEU A 179 43.12 23.82 -35.46
N GLY A 180 44.05 24.50 -34.79
CA GLY A 180 43.96 25.93 -34.52
C GLY A 180 44.49 26.77 -35.69
N GLY A 181 44.24 28.08 -35.62
CA GLY A 181 44.69 29.03 -36.64
C GLY A 181 43.85 28.95 -37.92
N ASP A 182 44.51 29.00 -39.07
CA ASP A 182 43.93 28.78 -40.40
C ASP A 182 43.91 27.29 -40.80
N GLY A 183 44.38 26.39 -39.92
CA GLY A 183 44.52 24.98 -40.18
C GLY A 183 45.65 24.63 -41.15
N HIS A 184 46.52 25.56 -41.57
CA HIS A 184 47.56 25.25 -42.55
C HIS A 184 48.61 24.29 -41.96
N ILE A 185 48.79 23.13 -42.61
CA ILE A 185 49.91 22.20 -42.35
C ILE A 185 50.82 22.23 -43.58
N PRO A 186 52.12 22.57 -43.44
CA PRO A 186 53.04 22.58 -44.57
C PRO A 186 53.32 21.15 -45.07
N PRO A 187 53.48 20.93 -46.38
CA PRO A 187 53.83 19.61 -46.93
C PRO A 187 55.10 19.04 -46.32
N SER A 188 55.08 17.73 -46.02
CA SER A 188 56.21 17.02 -45.39
C SER A 188 56.33 15.60 -45.94
N GLU A 189 57.55 15.22 -46.31
CA GLU A 189 57.90 13.83 -46.69
C GLU A 189 58.00 12.89 -45.47
N ARG A 190 57.77 13.39 -44.25
CA ARG A 190 57.87 12.63 -43.00
C ARG A 190 56.57 12.70 -42.20
N GLU A 191 56.24 11.56 -41.58
CA GLU A 191 55.15 11.48 -40.59
C GLU A 191 55.34 12.58 -39.53
N THR A 192 54.40 13.52 -39.49
CA THR A 192 54.46 14.71 -38.64
C THR A 192 53.29 14.64 -37.67
N ASN A 193 53.58 14.70 -36.37
CA ASN A 193 52.56 14.61 -35.33
C ASN A 193 51.70 15.88 -35.30
N LEU A 194 50.37 15.72 -35.21
CA LEU A 194 49.41 16.81 -35.37
C LEU A 194 48.79 17.22 -34.04
N ALA A 195 49.02 18.47 -33.63
CA ALA A 195 48.43 19.05 -32.41
C ALA A 195 47.11 19.78 -32.75
N PHE A 196 45.97 19.20 -32.35
CA PHE A 196 44.64 19.78 -32.58
C PHE A 196 44.36 20.78 -31.43
N SER A 197 44.94 21.97 -31.54
CA SER A 197 44.94 22.95 -30.45
C SER A 197 43.60 23.64 -30.20
N ASN A 198 42.64 23.54 -31.11
CA ASN A 198 41.28 24.06 -30.95
C ASN A 198 40.37 22.98 -30.34
N VAL A 199 40.30 22.93 -29.01
CA VAL A 199 39.56 21.89 -28.27
C VAL A 199 38.12 22.32 -28.00
N PHE A 200 37.16 21.49 -28.42
CA PHE A 200 35.74 21.65 -28.12
C PHE A 200 35.34 20.96 -26.82
N THR A 201 35.93 19.78 -26.57
CA THR A 201 35.60 18.91 -25.41
C THR A 201 36.88 18.19 -24.95
N ASN A 202 37.09 18.05 -23.64
CA ASN A 202 38.16 17.24 -23.04
C ASN A 202 37.75 16.69 -21.66
N VAL A 203 36.63 15.97 -21.59
CA VAL A 203 36.17 15.37 -20.32
C VAL A 203 37.19 14.33 -19.88
N GLY A 204 37.67 14.47 -18.63
CA GLY A 204 38.72 13.62 -18.06
C GLY A 204 40.15 14.04 -18.40
N ASP A 205 40.35 15.20 -19.06
CA ASP A 205 41.65 15.83 -19.36
C ASP A 205 42.71 14.93 -20.04
N ALA A 206 42.24 13.87 -20.69
CA ALA A 206 43.07 12.82 -21.29
C ALA A 206 43.76 13.26 -22.60
N TYR A 207 43.25 14.30 -23.26
CA TYR A 207 43.85 14.88 -24.47
C TYR A 207 44.76 16.07 -24.15
N ASN A 208 45.98 16.08 -24.70
CA ASN A 208 46.91 17.20 -24.59
C ASN A 208 46.94 18.02 -25.90
N PRO A 209 46.36 19.23 -25.94
CA PRO A 209 46.30 20.05 -27.16
C PRO A 209 47.64 20.64 -27.61
N ALA A 210 48.67 20.65 -26.75
CA ALA A 210 50.00 21.12 -27.11
C ALA A 210 50.84 20.04 -27.81
N SER A 211 50.53 18.75 -27.59
CA SER A 211 51.25 17.62 -28.20
C SER A 211 50.42 16.79 -29.17
N GLY A 212 49.09 16.96 -29.22
CA GLY A 212 48.20 16.13 -30.03
C GLY A 212 47.92 14.74 -29.45
N VAL A 213 48.48 14.41 -28.28
CA VAL A 213 48.45 13.05 -27.71
C VAL A 213 47.26 12.87 -26.78
N PHE A 214 46.48 11.82 -27.02
CA PHE A 214 45.55 11.25 -26.05
C PHE A 214 46.27 10.18 -25.21
N ASN A 215 46.20 10.28 -23.89
CA ASN A 215 46.69 9.26 -22.96
C ASN A 215 45.48 8.65 -22.24
N ALA A 216 45.31 7.33 -22.33
CA ALA A 216 44.21 6.64 -21.64
C ALA A 216 44.45 6.69 -20.12
N PRO A 217 43.56 7.31 -19.30
CA PRO A 217 43.74 7.35 -17.85
C PRO A 217 43.27 6.05 -17.17
N VAL A 218 42.54 5.20 -17.89
CA VAL A 218 42.16 3.84 -17.47
C VAL A 218 42.27 2.86 -18.64
N LYS A 219 42.65 1.61 -18.34
CA LYS A 219 42.57 0.50 -19.27
C LYS A 219 41.13 0.30 -19.75
N GLY A 220 40.94 0.21 -21.06
CA GLY A 220 39.59 0.18 -21.64
C GLY A 220 39.54 0.15 -23.16
N VAL A 221 38.33 0.22 -23.69
CA VAL A 221 38.04 0.19 -25.12
C VAL A 221 37.62 1.59 -25.57
N TYR A 222 38.40 2.19 -26.45
CA TYR A 222 38.24 3.56 -26.91
C TYR A 222 37.93 3.59 -28.41
N TYR A 223 36.95 4.40 -28.80
CA TYR A 223 36.67 4.67 -30.20
C TYR A 223 37.37 5.97 -30.62
N PHE A 224 38.00 5.95 -31.80
CA PHE A 224 38.60 7.12 -32.43
C PHE A 224 37.99 7.31 -33.81
N SER A 225 37.68 8.56 -34.16
CA SER A 225 37.24 8.95 -35.51
C SER A 225 37.93 10.24 -35.89
N PHE A 226 38.48 10.29 -37.10
CA PHE A 226 39.16 11.47 -37.64
C PHE A 226 38.73 11.72 -39.08
N SER A 227 38.56 13.01 -39.41
CA SER A 227 38.29 13.47 -40.77
C SER A 227 39.24 14.60 -41.14
N SER A 228 39.64 14.62 -42.41
CA SER A 228 40.53 15.60 -43.01
C SER A 228 39.97 16.11 -44.32
N PHE A 229 40.29 17.38 -44.60
CA PHE A 229 39.79 18.13 -45.73
C PHE A 229 40.90 19.07 -46.20
N ALA A 230 41.24 19.05 -47.49
CA ALA A 230 42.39 19.77 -48.04
C ALA A 230 42.04 20.52 -49.32
N TYR A 231 42.63 21.72 -49.46
CA TYR A 231 42.76 22.40 -50.73
C TYR A 231 44.22 22.28 -51.18
N SER A 232 44.56 21.33 -52.07
CA SER A 232 45.96 21.07 -52.42
C SER A 232 46.18 20.46 -53.81
N GLN A 233 47.44 20.42 -54.27
CA GLN A 233 47.88 19.61 -55.42
C GLN A 233 48.66 18.35 -54.98
N HIS A 234 48.38 17.84 -53.78
CA HIS A 234 49.20 16.84 -53.09
C HIS A 234 48.32 15.75 -52.45
N ASN A 235 48.82 14.52 -52.37
CA ASN A 235 48.09 13.45 -51.70
C ASN A 235 48.06 13.70 -50.18
N VAL A 236 46.89 13.62 -49.56
CA VAL A 236 46.70 13.89 -48.13
C VAL A 236 46.38 12.59 -47.40
N CYS A 237 47.31 12.16 -46.56
CA CYS A 237 47.15 11.02 -45.66
C CYS A 237 47.18 11.47 -44.20
N ILE A 238 46.15 11.11 -43.43
CA ILE A 238 46.11 11.23 -41.98
C ILE A 238 46.06 9.84 -41.34
N SER A 239 46.86 9.64 -40.30
CA SER A 239 47.05 8.33 -39.66
C SER A 239 46.94 8.42 -38.15
N LEU A 240 46.21 7.47 -37.54
CA LEU A 240 46.14 7.31 -36.08
C LEU A 240 47.23 6.34 -35.63
N PHE A 241 47.98 6.70 -34.60
CA PHE A 241 49.04 5.88 -34.02
C PHE A 241 48.71 5.47 -32.57
N LYS A 242 49.13 4.27 -32.19
CA LYS A 242 49.22 3.81 -30.79
C LYS A 242 50.66 3.43 -30.52
N ASN A 243 51.32 4.13 -29.59
CA ASN A 243 52.70 3.86 -29.15
C ASN A 243 53.66 3.69 -30.35
N ASN A 244 53.66 4.67 -31.26
CA ASN A 244 54.43 4.72 -32.51
C ASN A 244 54.08 3.65 -33.58
N MET A 245 53.08 2.79 -33.34
CA MET A 245 52.54 1.89 -34.38
C MET A 245 51.34 2.54 -35.08
N ARG A 246 51.36 2.57 -36.41
CA ARG A 246 50.24 3.06 -37.24
C ARG A 246 49.07 2.07 -37.15
N MET A 247 47.91 2.53 -36.68
CA MET A 247 46.72 1.70 -36.43
C MET A 247 45.63 1.87 -37.50
N LEU A 248 45.34 3.11 -37.89
CA LEU A 248 44.37 3.46 -38.92
C LEU A 248 44.98 4.50 -39.87
N SER A 249 44.45 4.62 -41.08
CA SER A 249 44.79 5.70 -41.99
C SER A 249 43.61 6.03 -42.89
N ALA A 250 43.42 7.32 -43.15
CA ALA A 250 42.61 7.83 -44.24
C ALA A 250 43.55 8.53 -45.22
N CYS A 251 43.40 8.29 -46.51
CA CYS A 251 44.18 8.94 -47.55
C CYS A 251 43.25 9.32 -48.69
N ASP A 252 43.47 10.51 -49.25
CA ASP A 252 42.88 10.94 -50.53
C ASP A 252 43.99 11.46 -51.45
N HIS A 253 43.75 11.43 -52.76
CA HIS A 253 44.76 11.66 -53.79
C HIS A 253 44.28 12.72 -54.77
N HIS A 254 45.03 13.83 -54.88
CA HIS A 254 44.74 14.93 -55.80
C HIS A 254 44.49 14.43 -57.24
N SER A 255 43.35 14.85 -57.80
CA SER A 255 43.00 14.63 -59.20
C SER A 255 43.11 15.92 -60.02
N GLU A 256 43.19 15.81 -61.35
CA GLU A 256 43.20 16.98 -62.23
C GLU A 256 41.82 17.65 -62.40
N HIS A 257 40.80 17.24 -61.65
CA HIS A 257 39.38 17.59 -61.87
C HIS A 257 38.67 18.17 -60.65
N ASP A 258 39.24 18.02 -59.46
CA ASP A 258 38.83 18.66 -58.22
C ASP A 258 40.05 19.30 -57.52
N ASN A 259 39.78 20.12 -56.50
CA ASN A 259 40.78 20.90 -55.78
C ASN A 259 40.58 20.79 -54.26
N SER A 260 39.92 19.71 -53.81
CA SER A 260 39.17 19.64 -52.55
C SER A 260 39.14 18.19 -52.03
N ASP A 261 40.30 17.68 -51.62
CA ASP A 261 40.47 16.30 -51.15
C ASP A 261 39.80 16.10 -49.77
N SER A 262 39.18 14.95 -49.50
CA SER A 262 38.62 14.66 -48.17
C SER A 262 38.70 13.18 -47.78
N SER A 263 39.35 12.91 -46.64
CA SER A 263 39.54 11.54 -46.14
C SER A 263 39.17 11.43 -44.66
N GLY A 264 38.44 10.37 -44.31
CA GLY A 264 38.10 10.06 -42.92
C GLY A 264 38.14 8.56 -42.63
N ASN A 265 38.49 8.20 -41.40
CA ASN A 265 38.51 6.83 -40.91
C ASN A 265 38.27 6.83 -39.39
N GLY A 266 37.75 5.72 -38.86
CA GLY A 266 37.51 5.56 -37.44
C GLY A 266 37.44 4.10 -37.05
N GLY A 267 37.76 3.80 -35.79
CA GLY A 267 37.86 2.44 -35.29
C GLY A 267 38.13 2.36 -33.80
N THR A 268 38.04 1.14 -33.30
CA THR A 268 38.03 0.85 -31.86
C THR A 268 39.36 0.25 -31.43
N LEU A 269 40.04 0.87 -30.48
CA LEU A 269 41.32 0.46 -29.92
C LEU A 269 41.18 0.12 -28.43
N HIS A 270 41.70 -1.05 -28.03
CA HIS A 270 41.91 -1.35 -26.61
C HIS A 270 43.21 -0.67 -26.15
N LEU A 271 43.12 0.19 -25.14
CA LEU A 271 44.23 0.94 -24.54
C LEU A 271 44.44 0.50 -23.09
N GLU A 272 45.64 0.74 -22.58
CA GLU A 272 46.14 0.35 -21.25
C GLU A 272 46.95 1.50 -20.67
#